data_AF-A0A2S6ZCM5-F1
#
_entry.id   AF-A0A2S6ZCM5-F1
#
_cell.length_a   1.000
_cell.length_b   1.000
_cell.length_c   1.000
_cell.angle_alpha   90.00
_cell.angle_beta   90.00
_cell.angle_gamma   90.00
#
_symmetry.space_group_name_H-M   'P 1'
#
loop_
_entity.id
_entity.type
_entity.pdbx_description
1 polymer ?
#
loop_
_entity_poly.entity_id
_entity_poly.type
_entity_poly.pdbx_seq_one_letter_code
_entity_poly.pdbx_strand_id
1 'polypeptide(L)'
;MKNFIKFGITISVLCYATLTIAQEPTASGGNGLALDQRLIDQLTAPIKSRADLRGYLAAVPADSPLRRLTPGARKRFIDSLVFSPSGLASYSYEDIASELTAV
;
A
#
# COMPACT_ATOMS: atom_id res chain seq x y z
N MET A 1 -11.24 58.57 -16.69
CA MET A 1 -12.49 57.87 -17.07
C MET A 1 -12.51 57.75 -18.60
N LYS A 2 -12.72 56.53 -19.14
CA LYS A 2 -13.21 56.24 -20.51
C LYS A 2 -12.31 56.74 -21.67
N ASN A 3 -11.70 55.90 -22.52
CA ASN A 3 -12.35 54.93 -23.40
C ASN A 3 -11.36 53.94 -24.07
N PHE A 4 -11.85 52.72 -24.29
CA PHE A 4 -11.21 51.58 -24.96
C PHE A 4 -11.35 51.69 -26.48
N ILE A 5 -10.25 51.50 -27.22
CA ILE A 5 -10.27 51.29 -28.67
C ILE A 5 -9.52 50.00 -29.00
N LYS A 6 -10.28 49.06 -29.59
CA LYS A 6 -9.85 47.76 -30.12
C LYS A 6 -9.12 47.99 -31.44
N PHE A 7 -7.90 47.46 -31.59
CA PHE A 7 -7.29 47.26 -32.91
C PHE A 7 -6.90 45.79 -33.04
N GLY A 8 -7.61 45.12 -33.94
CA GLY A 8 -7.33 43.76 -34.33
C GLY A 8 -5.95 43.66 -34.97
N ILE A 9 -5.19 42.66 -34.52
CA ILE A 9 -4.05 42.14 -35.26
C ILE A 9 -4.48 40.75 -35.73
N THR A 10 -5.04 40.74 -36.93
CA THR A 10 -5.09 39.57 -37.80
C THR A 10 -3.66 39.21 -38.17
N ILE A 11 -3.05 38.25 -37.48
CA ILE A 11 -1.93 37.48 -38.02
C ILE A 11 -2.48 36.11 -38.37
N SER A 12 -2.83 35.97 -39.64
CA SER A 12 -3.00 34.68 -40.30
C SER A 12 -1.64 33.99 -40.32
N VAL A 13 -1.48 32.95 -39.50
CA VAL A 13 -0.47 31.90 -39.74
C VAL A 13 -1.21 30.58 -39.60
N LEU A 14 -1.55 30.00 -40.75
CA LEU A 14 -2.11 28.68 -40.85
C LEU A 14 -0.97 27.66 -40.85
N CYS A 15 -1.06 26.74 -39.89
CA CYS A 15 -0.43 25.41 -39.73
C CYS A 15 1.08 25.23 -39.49
N TYR A 16 1.54 24.16 -38.82
CA TYR A 16 0.96 23.06 -38.01
C TYR A 16 2.12 22.60 -37.10
N ALA A 17 1.90 22.47 -35.78
CA ALA A 17 2.53 21.46 -34.91
C ALA A 17 2.05 21.68 -33.47
N THR A 18 0.95 20.99 -33.19
CA THR A 18 0.44 20.51 -31.90
C THR A 18 1.30 20.67 -30.63
N LEU A 19 0.58 21.05 -29.56
CA LEU A 19 0.73 20.59 -28.17
C LEU A 19 1.92 21.15 -27.37
N THR A 20 1.65 22.20 -26.59
CA THR A 20 2.14 22.21 -25.21
C THR A 20 0.95 22.31 -24.28
N ILE A 21 0.36 21.15 -23.97
CA ILE A 21 -0.42 21.03 -22.74
C ILE A 21 0.64 21.07 -21.65
N ALA A 22 0.74 22.18 -20.91
CA ALA A 22 1.35 22.13 -19.58
C ALA A 22 0.41 21.28 -18.74
N GLN A 23 0.59 19.96 -18.83
CA GLN A 23 -0.20 18.98 -18.12
C GLN A 23 0.32 18.99 -16.70
N GLU A 24 -0.42 19.63 -15.79
CA GLU A 24 -0.17 19.57 -14.35
C GLU A 24 -0.29 18.09 -13.92
N PRO A 25 0.78 17.41 -13.47
CA PRO A 25 0.64 16.10 -12.88
C PRO A 25 0.75 16.28 -11.37
N THR A 26 -0.24 16.92 -10.74
CA THR A 26 -0.49 16.60 -9.32
C THR A 26 -1.42 15.40 -9.28
N ALA A 27 -0.86 14.26 -9.68
CA ALA A 27 -1.48 12.95 -9.52
C ALA A 27 -1.56 12.61 -8.02
N SER A 28 -2.50 13.22 -7.30
CA SER A 28 -3.01 12.68 -6.04
C SER A 28 -4.14 11.68 -6.35
N GLY A 29 -3.80 10.60 -7.05
CA GLY A 29 -4.76 9.56 -7.47
C GLY A 29 -4.40 8.15 -7.01
N GLY A 30 -3.32 7.97 -6.23
CA GLY A 30 -2.80 6.64 -5.86
C GLY A 30 -3.28 6.09 -4.52
N ASN A 31 -3.86 6.92 -3.65
CA ASN A 31 -4.05 6.56 -2.24
C ASN A 31 -5.37 5.82 -1.97
N GLY A 32 -6.43 6.08 -2.75
CA GLY A 32 -7.75 5.46 -2.54
C GLY A 32 -7.72 3.95 -2.75
N LEU A 33 -7.20 3.51 -3.89
CA LEU A 33 -7.12 2.09 -4.26
C LEU A 33 -6.24 1.28 -3.28
N ALA A 34 -5.15 1.87 -2.77
CA ALA A 34 -4.27 1.21 -1.82
C ALA A 34 -4.91 1.04 -0.42
N LEU A 35 -5.68 2.04 0.03
CA LEU A 35 -6.44 1.95 1.28
C LEU A 35 -7.57 0.92 1.17
N ASP A 36 -8.31 0.92 0.06
CA ASP A 36 -9.37 -0.05 -0.20
C ASP A 36 -8.82 -1.48 -0.21
N GLN A 37 -7.67 -1.70 -0.85
CA GLN A 37 -7.04 -3.02 -0.87
C GLN A 37 -6.64 -3.51 0.54
N ARG A 38 -6.07 -2.63 1.37
CA ARG A 38 -5.72 -2.99 2.76
C ARG A 38 -6.94 -3.37 3.59
N LEU A 39 -8.06 -2.66 3.39
CA LEU A 39 -9.32 -2.99 4.04
C LEU A 39 -9.82 -4.38 3.59
N ILE A 40 -9.80 -4.64 2.28
CA ILE A 40 -10.20 -5.94 1.71
C ILE A 40 -9.32 -7.07 2.25
N ASP A 41 -8.00 -6.89 2.27
CA ASP A 41 -7.05 -7.87 2.80
C ASP A 41 -7.34 -8.16 4.28
N GLN A 42 -7.65 -7.13 5.08
CA GLN A 42 -8.00 -7.30 6.49
C GLN A 42 -9.34 -8.04 6.67
N LEU A 43 -10.33 -7.74 5.83
CA LEU A 43 -11.64 -8.41 5.85
C LEU A 43 -11.56 -9.87 5.38
N THR A 44 -10.63 -10.19 4.48
CA THR A 44 -10.47 -11.53 3.89
C THR A 44 -9.38 -12.36 4.57
N ALA A 45 -8.60 -11.78 5.49
CA ALA A 45 -7.55 -12.46 6.21
C ALA A 45 -8.07 -13.73 6.93
N PRO A 46 -7.40 -14.89 6.78
CA PRO A 46 -7.83 -16.14 7.41
C PRO A 46 -7.54 -16.20 8.91
N ILE A 47 -6.61 -15.38 9.41
CA ILE A 47 -6.22 -15.33 10.82
C ILE A 47 -6.60 -13.95 11.37
N LYS A 48 -7.69 -13.89 12.14
CA LYS A 48 -8.21 -12.63 12.72
C LYS A 48 -8.12 -12.61 14.24
N SER A 49 -7.84 -13.74 14.86
CA SER A 49 -7.80 -13.87 16.31
C SER A 49 -6.68 -14.79 16.77
N ARG A 50 -6.39 -14.78 18.08
CA ARG A 50 -5.49 -15.76 18.69
C ARG A 50 -6.01 -17.19 18.58
N ALA A 51 -7.31 -17.41 18.50
CA ALA A 51 -7.86 -18.75 18.31
C ALA A 51 -7.54 -19.29 16.90
N ASP A 52 -7.76 -18.46 15.87
CA ASP A 52 -7.43 -18.80 14.48
C ASP A 52 -5.94 -19.06 14.32
N LEU A 53 -5.11 -18.21 14.95
CA LEU A 53 -3.66 -18.38 14.94
C LEU A 53 -3.24 -19.72 15.53
N ARG A 54 -3.81 -20.13 16.67
CA ARG A 54 -3.54 -21.46 17.25
C ARG A 54 -3.94 -22.58 16.30
N GLY A 55 -5.09 -22.46 15.64
CA GLY A 55 -5.55 -23.42 14.63
C GLY A 55 -4.58 -23.52 13.45
N TYR A 56 -4.14 -22.38 12.92
CA TYR A 56 -3.15 -22.33 11.84
C TYR A 56 -1.81 -22.96 12.25
N LEU A 57 -1.32 -22.66 13.46
CA LEU A 57 -0.04 -23.18 13.95
C LEU A 57 -0.05 -24.70 14.15
N ALA A 58 -1.20 -25.29 14.47
CA ALA A 58 -1.34 -26.75 14.58
C ALA A 58 -1.18 -27.47 13.23
N ALA A 59 -1.47 -26.78 12.12
CA ALA A 59 -1.43 -27.33 10.76
C ALA A 59 -0.47 -26.53 9.85
N VAL A 60 0.58 -25.93 10.41
CA VAL A 60 1.38 -24.94 9.67
C VAL A 60 2.00 -25.57 8.41
N PRO A 61 1.68 -25.07 7.21
CA PRO A 61 2.16 -25.62 5.95
C PRO A 61 3.69 -25.68 5.88
N ALA A 62 4.22 -26.64 5.12
CA ALA A 62 5.66 -26.84 4.97
C ALA A 62 6.35 -25.66 4.25
N ASP A 63 5.64 -25.00 3.36
CA ASP A 63 6.05 -23.83 2.59
C ASP A 63 5.80 -22.49 3.30
N SER A 64 5.24 -22.53 4.52
CA SER A 64 4.96 -21.32 5.30
C SER A 64 6.25 -20.51 5.54
N PRO A 65 6.24 -19.19 5.30
CA PRO A 65 7.34 -18.29 5.67
C PRO A 65 7.77 -18.39 7.13
N LEU A 66 6.85 -18.76 8.03
CA LEU A 66 7.17 -18.99 9.45
C LEU A 66 8.20 -20.10 9.64
N ARG A 67 8.32 -21.06 8.71
CA ARG A 67 9.32 -22.13 8.78
C ARG A 67 10.71 -21.67 8.34
N ARG A 68 10.85 -20.51 7.70
CA ARG A 68 12.15 -19.92 7.36
C ARG A 68 12.81 -19.21 8.55
N LEU A 69 12.02 -18.83 9.56
CA LEU A 69 12.54 -18.24 10.79
C LEU A 69 13.19 -19.30 11.68
N THR A 70 14.28 -18.93 12.37
CA THR A 70 14.84 -19.74 13.46
C THR A 70 13.77 -19.99 14.53
N PRO A 71 13.82 -21.10 15.29
CA PRO A 71 12.79 -21.41 16.29
C PRO A 71 12.56 -20.30 17.32
N GLY A 72 13.64 -19.59 17.72
CA GLY A 72 13.57 -18.45 18.64
C GLY A 72 12.91 -17.23 18.00
N ALA A 73 13.35 -16.84 16.79
CA ALA A 73 12.77 -15.72 16.05
C ALA A 73 11.28 -15.96 15.73
N ARG A 74 10.92 -17.18 15.32
CA ARG A 74 9.52 -17.55 15.10
C ARG A 74 8.66 -17.36 16.35
N LYS A 75 9.16 -17.82 17.51
CA LYS A 75 8.43 -17.68 18.78
C LYS A 75 8.22 -16.21 19.13
N ARG A 76 9.28 -15.40 19.09
CA ARG A 76 9.20 -13.96 19.40
C ARG A 76 8.27 -13.22 18.44
N PHE A 77 8.35 -13.52 17.14
CA PHE A 77 7.44 -12.97 16.14
C PHE A 77 5.97 -13.30 16.46
N ILE A 78 5.65 -14.58 16.70
CA ILE A 78 4.28 -15.01 17.05
C ILE A 78 3.80 -14.34 18.33
N ASP A 79 4.66 -14.26 19.35
CA ASP A 79 4.33 -13.65 20.65
C ASP A 79 4.10 -12.14 20.51
N SER A 80 4.71 -11.48 19.51
CA SER A 80 4.52 -10.05 19.23
C SER A 80 3.16 -9.72 18.58
N LEU A 81 2.41 -10.71 18.08
CA LEU A 81 1.14 -10.49 17.40
C LEU A 81 0.08 -9.98 18.40
N VAL A 82 -0.44 -8.78 18.11
CA VAL A 82 -1.53 -8.14 18.86
C VAL A 82 -2.79 -8.15 18.00
N PHE A 83 -3.87 -8.68 18.55
CA PHE A 83 -5.17 -8.74 17.89
C PHE A 83 -6.15 -7.79 18.57
N SER A 84 -7.00 -7.14 17.77
CA SER A 84 -8.12 -6.31 18.19
C SER A 84 -9.43 -6.93 17.65
N PRO A 85 -10.60 -6.35 17.97
CA PRO A 85 -11.88 -6.79 17.39
C PRO A 85 -11.92 -6.74 15.85
N SER A 86 -11.07 -5.91 15.22
CA SER A 86 -11.00 -5.79 13.75
C SER A 86 -9.94 -6.70 13.11
N GLY A 87 -9.24 -7.54 13.88
CA GLY A 87 -8.23 -8.48 13.37
C GLY A 87 -6.84 -8.21 13.92
N LEU A 88 -5.81 -8.50 13.12
CA LEU A 88 -4.42 -8.22 13.48
C LEU A 88 -4.18 -6.70 13.52
N ALA A 89 -3.82 -6.18 14.70
CA ALA A 89 -3.66 -4.75 14.93
C ALA A 89 -2.18 -4.31 14.85
N SER A 90 -1.27 -5.11 15.39
CA SER A 90 0.17 -4.80 15.35
C SER A 90 1.03 -6.05 15.56
N TYR A 91 2.31 -5.93 15.20
CA TYR A 91 3.35 -6.94 15.37
C TYR A 91 4.74 -6.32 15.26
N SER A 92 5.76 -7.01 15.76
CA SER A 92 7.16 -6.57 15.63
C SER A 92 7.78 -7.10 14.32
N TYR A 93 8.58 -6.25 13.67
CA TYR A 93 9.34 -6.60 12.47
C TYR A 93 10.79 -7.00 12.75
N GLU A 94 11.28 -6.86 13.98
CA GLU A 94 12.71 -7.05 14.32
C GLU A 94 13.23 -8.42 13.89
N ASP A 95 12.50 -9.48 14.25
CA ASP A 95 12.86 -10.86 13.91
C ASP A 95 12.66 -11.17 12.40
N ILE A 96 11.66 -10.56 11.75
CA ILE A 96 11.43 -10.72 10.31
C ILE A 96 12.60 -10.10 9.54
N ALA A 97 12.98 -8.88 9.87
CA ALA A 97 14.04 -8.16 9.16
C ALA A 97 15.41 -8.82 9.35
N SER A 98 15.67 -9.38 10.53
CA SER A 98 16.95 -10.05 10.79
C SER A 98 17.08 -11.38 10.03
N GLU A 99 15.97 -12.07 9.74
CA GLU A 99 15.99 -13.47 9.29
C GLU A 99 15.48 -13.65 7.85
N LEU A 100 14.62 -12.75 7.36
CA LEU A 100 13.99 -12.83 6.03
C LEU A 100 14.54 -11.80 5.04
N THR A 101 15.44 -10.91 5.47
CA THR A 101 16.17 -9.96 4.59
C THR A 101 17.54 -10.51 4.17
N ALA A 102 17.70 -11.83 4.15
CA ALA A 102 18.89 -12.45 3.59
C ALA A 102 19.00 -12.11 2.08
N VAL A 103 19.84 -11.10 1.82
CA VAL A 103 20.53 -10.67 0.59
C VAL A 103 20.13 -11.33 -0.73
#